data_AF-A0A1E3BL89-F1
#
_entry.id   AF-A0A1E3BL89-F1
#
_cell.length_a   1.000
_cell.length_b   1.000
_cell.length_c   1.000
_cell.angle_alpha   90.00
_cell.angle_beta   90.00
_cell.angle_gamma   90.00
#
_symmetry.space_group_name_H-M   'P 1'
#
loop_
_entity.id
_entity.type
_entity.pdbx_description
1 polymer ?
#
loop_
_entity_poly.entity_id
_entity_poly.type
_entity_poly.pdbx_seq_one_letter_code
_entity_poly.pdbx_strand_id
1 'polypeptide(L)'
;MTLKAMAQHWAWHVAYDGQFLAMLPTHVKVLLLSYIAVYGKDQPLRGLVRGLKPLIAVDESDEDYQGSELDGISRLDFGGALGRWMGFKELNNELFLSQRPDAVDLPRKSKEPVPASWEEEYEEEASSIPKSLEHGCRFENLRFLSLAHPHPSAANWKSLLKLLSRLSILTHLSLAHWPVPTLTPNAINTRVRHPTHRSLTFSYGGTDTYSAMENNWAEAAGILRKLSHATYCLKWLDLEGCGDWIPALSWTGYGPDGEVYRTGPEWNGAWRDIEWIRLGPGWLPHVDDAEILGMHTRDAGAGRPPASPGTRPQQQQAYQPPAFRSLASSIHAPPTPPSSLSRIRGIETDDGDSGSDTSWDVEVERVKYRRAKELERYRETMRTARTVQQQVQQLRREGKGKWVNFSLGIEELKEEVLRDLLGDEHMGFLP
;
A
#
# COMPACT_ATOMS: atom_id res chain seq x y z
N MET A 1 20.29 -12.07 -9.66
CA MET A 1 19.39 -13.19 -10.02
C MET A 1 19.12 -14.13 -8.84
N THR A 2 20.12 -14.49 -8.02
CA THR A 2 19.96 -15.45 -6.92
C THR A 2 18.97 -15.04 -5.83
N LEU A 3 19.07 -13.82 -5.27
CA LEU A 3 18.14 -13.36 -4.21
C LEU A 3 16.69 -13.28 -4.70
N LYS A 4 16.47 -12.95 -5.98
CA LYS A 4 15.14 -12.98 -6.60
C LYS A 4 14.58 -14.39 -6.62
N ALA A 5 15.37 -15.38 -7.05
CA ALA A 5 14.94 -16.78 -7.06
C ALA A 5 14.65 -17.29 -5.65
N MET A 6 15.49 -16.92 -4.66
CA MET A 6 15.25 -17.25 -3.25
C MET A 6 13.95 -16.64 -2.73
N ALA A 7 13.70 -15.37 -3.02
CA ALA A 7 12.47 -14.68 -2.61
C ALA A 7 11.22 -15.30 -3.26
N GLN A 8 11.29 -15.74 -4.53
CA GLN A 8 10.19 -16.40 -5.24
C GLN A 8 9.86 -17.80 -4.71
N HIS A 9 10.81 -18.45 -4.03
CA HIS A 9 10.65 -19.78 -3.42
C HIS A 9 10.89 -19.71 -1.90
N TRP A 10 10.57 -18.58 -1.28
CA TRP A 10 10.89 -18.30 0.12
C TRP A 10 10.31 -19.34 1.07
N ALA A 11 9.07 -19.78 0.83
CA ALA A 11 8.44 -20.84 1.61
C ALA A 11 9.29 -22.13 1.65
N TRP A 12 9.87 -22.52 0.51
CA TRP A 12 10.73 -23.69 0.42
C TRP A 12 12.02 -23.48 1.22
N HIS A 13 12.68 -22.34 1.04
CA HIS A 13 13.91 -22.02 1.77
C HIS A 13 13.72 -21.97 3.29
N VAL A 14 12.58 -21.45 3.78
CA VAL A 14 12.28 -21.46 5.22
C VAL A 14 12.09 -22.88 5.75
N ALA A 15 11.48 -23.76 4.96
CA ALA A 15 11.22 -25.15 5.37
C ALA A 15 12.48 -26.03 5.37
N TYR A 16 13.39 -25.83 4.40
CA TYR A 16 14.53 -26.72 4.18
C TYR A 16 15.88 -26.10 4.56
N ASP A 17 16.06 -24.79 4.35
CA ASP A 17 17.34 -24.09 4.56
C ASP A 17 17.35 -23.21 5.81
N GLY A 18 16.31 -23.26 6.66
CA GLY A 18 16.07 -22.33 7.76
C GLY A 18 17.28 -22.05 8.67
N GLN A 19 18.07 -23.08 9.00
CA GLN A 19 19.27 -22.94 9.84
C GLN A 19 20.42 -22.21 9.12
N PHE A 20 20.53 -22.36 7.79
CA PHE A 20 21.55 -21.70 6.97
C PHE A 20 21.22 -20.24 6.68
N LEU A 21 19.92 -19.89 6.66
CA LEU A 21 19.47 -18.51 6.43
C LEU A 21 19.94 -17.54 7.53
N ALA A 22 20.05 -18.03 8.77
CA ALA A 22 20.58 -17.25 9.89
C ALA A 22 22.10 -17.00 9.79
N MET A 23 22.84 -17.79 8.99
CA MET A 23 24.29 -17.61 8.81
C MET A 23 24.65 -16.60 7.70
N LEU A 24 23.66 -16.06 6.99
CA LEU A 24 23.91 -15.10 5.93
C LEU A 24 24.51 -13.79 6.50
N PRO A 25 25.39 -13.10 5.77
CA PRO A 25 25.84 -11.77 6.17
C PRO A 25 24.66 -10.79 6.32
N THR A 26 24.74 -9.88 7.29
CA THR A 26 23.67 -8.91 7.63
C THR A 26 23.14 -8.14 6.42
N HIS A 27 24.04 -7.64 5.57
CA HIS A 27 23.65 -6.90 4.37
C HIS A 27 22.85 -7.77 3.37
N VAL A 28 23.16 -9.08 3.28
CA VAL A 28 22.43 -10.03 2.45
C VAL A 28 21.05 -10.32 3.05
N LYS A 29 20.95 -10.46 4.39
CA LYS A 29 19.66 -10.64 5.09
C LYS A 29 18.71 -9.47 4.82
N VAL A 30 19.21 -8.24 4.95
CA VAL A 30 18.43 -7.02 4.70
C VAL A 30 18.01 -6.91 3.24
N LEU A 31 18.92 -7.19 2.29
CA LEU A 31 18.58 -7.21 0.86
C LEU A 31 17.55 -8.29 0.54
N LEU A 32 17.75 -9.51 1.04
CA LEU A 32 16.81 -10.62 0.84
C LEU A 32 15.43 -10.28 1.37
N LEU A 33 15.34 -9.60 2.53
CA LEU A 33 14.08 -9.11 3.07
C LEU A 33 13.36 -8.15 2.09
N SER A 34 14.07 -7.20 1.48
CA SER A 34 13.51 -6.35 0.41
C SER A 34 13.11 -7.15 -0.84
N TYR A 35 13.88 -8.16 -1.25
CA TYR A 35 13.49 -9.02 -2.38
C TYR A 35 12.22 -9.82 -2.06
N ILE A 36 12.06 -10.31 -0.83
CA ILE A 36 10.84 -11.00 -0.37
C ILE A 36 9.64 -10.04 -0.41
N ALA A 37 9.83 -8.79 0.00
CA ALA A 37 8.76 -7.78 -0.04
C ALA A 37 8.22 -7.54 -1.47
N VAL A 38 9.10 -7.60 -2.48
CA VAL A 38 8.73 -7.39 -3.88
C VAL A 38 8.23 -8.66 -4.55
N TYR A 39 8.95 -9.76 -4.44
CA TYR A 39 8.73 -11.00 -5.22
C TYR A 39 8.02 -12.12 -4.46
N GLY A 40 7.81 -11.97 -3.14
CA GLY A 40 7.16 -12.97 -2.28
C GLY A 40 5.63 -12.83 -2.17
N LYS A 41 5.01 -11.90 -2.90
CA LYS A 41 3.61 -11.49 -2.70
C LYS A 41 2.59 -12.62 -2.84
N ASP A 42 2.82 -13.58 -3.72
CA ASP A 42 1.84 -14.63 -4.04
C ASP A 42 2.06 -15.94 -3.27
N GLN A 43 3.01 -15.97 -2.32
CA GLN A 43 3.31 -17.17 -1.56
C GLN A 43 2.46 -17.28 -0.28
N PRO A 44 1.97 -18.48 0.08
CA PRO A 44 1.28 -18.74 1.33
C PRO A 44 2.29 -18.81 2.49
N LEU A 45 2.80 -17.65 2.91
CA LEU A 45 3.84 -17.54 3.94
C LEU A 45 3.27 -17.59 5.37
N ARG A 46 1.94 -17.51 5.53
CA ARG A 46 1.26 -17.48 6.83
C ARG A 46 1.47 -18.79 7.60
N GLY A 47 2.00 -18.68 8.81
CA GLY A 47 2.24 -19.82 9.70
C GLY A 47 3.54 -20.58 9.45
N LEU A 48 4.18 -20.36 8.28
CA LEU A 48 5.48 -20.93 7.94
C LEU A 48 6.62 -20.04 8.42
N VAL A 49 6.45 -18.72 8.27
CA VAL A 49 7.43 -17.72 8.69
C VAL A 49 7.04 -17.20 10.08
N ARG A 50 7.82 -17.53 11.11
CA ARG A 50 7.65 -16.92 12.46
C ARG A 50 8.37 -15.58 12.51
N GLY A 51 7.84 -14.60 11.79
CA GLY A 51 8.39 -13.25 11.76
C GLY A 51 9.80 -13.16 11.16
N LEU A 52 10.73 -12.51 11.86
CA LEU A 52 12.10 -12.34 11.35
C LEU A 52 13.02 -13.54 11.67
N LYS A 53 12.56 -14.48 12.51
CA LYS A 53 13.40 -15.57 13.03
C LYS A 53 14.22 -16.36 11.98
N PRO A 54 13.71 -16.68 10.77
CA PRO A 54 14.51 -17.40 9.78
C PRO A 54 15.73 -16.62 9.27
N LEU A 55 15.69 -15.28 9.31
CA LEU A 55 16.79 -14.42 8.86
C LEU A 55 17.58 -13.85 10.04
N ILE A 56 16.89 -13.43 11.09
CA ILE A 56 17.46 -12.75 12.23
C ILE A 56 17.00 -13.53 13.47
N ALA A 57 17.81 -14.53 13.82
CA ALA A 57 17.62 -15.30 15.04
C ALA A 57 17.79 -14.40 16.26
N VAL A 58 17.13 -14.78 17.35
CA VAL A 58 17.44 -14.29 18.69
C VAL A 58 17.91 -15.52 19.45
N ASP A 59 19.21 -15.65 19.65
CA ASP A 59 19.78 -16.69 20.49
C ASP A 59 20.32 -16.01 21.74
N GLU A 60 19.65 -16.23 22.87
CA GLU A 60 20.01 -15.63 24.17
C GLU A 60 21.36 -16.14 24.72
N SER A 61 22.03 -17.05 24.00
CA SER A 61 23.27 -17.70 24.42
C SER A 61 24.54 -16.97 23.98
N ASP A 62 24.49 -16.09 22.98
CA ASP A 62 25.64 -15.34 22.43
C ASP A 62 25.30 -13.83 22.26
N GLU A 63 25.06 -13.14 23.38
CA GLU A 63 24.66 -11.73 23.41
C GLU A 63 25.67 -10.80 22.70
N ASP A 64 26.97 -11.05 22.85
CA ASP A 64 28.04 -10.20 22.29
C ASP A 64 28.08 -10.20 20.74
N TYR A 65 27.90 -11.38 20.11
CA TYR A 65 27.89 -11.50 18.65
C TYR A 65 26.58 -10.94 18.07
N GLN A 66 25.47 -11.16 18.76
CA GLN A 66 24.16 -10.72 18.30
C GLN A 66 23.99 -9.20 18.39
N GLY A 67 24.56 -8.55 19.42
CA GLY A 67 24.59 -7.09 19.54
C GLY A 67 25.27 -6.44 18.32
N SER A 68 26.45 -6.93 17.93
CA SER A 68 27.17 -6.42 16.77
C SER A 68 26.44 -6.64 15.44
N GLU A 69 25.69 -7.73 15.29
CA GLU A 69 24.89 -7.98 14.08
C GLU A 69 23.68 -7.04 13.99
N LEU A 70 22.95 -6.89 15.10
CA LEU A 70 21.75 -6.04 15.16
C LEU A 70 22.11 -4.55 14.99
N ASP A 71 23.26 -4.12 15.50
CA ASP A 71 23.77 -2.76 15.31
C ASP A 71 24.04 -2.43 13.84
N GLY A 72 24.38 -3.45 13.03
CA GLY A 72 24.55 -3.30 11.58
C GLY A 72 23.25 -3.10 10.80
N ILE A 73 22.08 -3.34 11.42
CA ILE A 73 20.78 -3.29 10.75
C ILE A 73 20.16 -1.90 10.92
N SER A 74 20.30 -1.09 9.88
CA SER A 74 19.67 0.25 9.82
C SER A 74 18.41 0.31 8.97
N ARG A 75 18.10 -0.76 8.22
CA ARG A 75 16.97 -0.84 7.28
C ARG A 75 16.20 -2.14 7.43
N LEU A 76 14.88 -2.02 7.53
CA LEU A 76 13.94 -3.15 7.52
C LEU A 76 12.81 -2.90 6.52
N ASP A 77 12.56 -3.88 5.67
CA ASP A 77 11.56 -3.80 4.61
C ASP A 77 10.48 -4.87 4.77
N PHE A 78 9.35 -4.48 5.34
CA PHE A 78 8.21 -5.36 5.55
C PHE A 78 7.12 -5.11 4.50
N GLY A 79 7.49 -4.64 3.30
CA GLY A 79 6.57 -4.51 2.19
C GLY A 79 5.81 -5.82 1.95
N GLY A 80 4.48 -5.76 1.86
CA GLY A 80 3.63 -6.93 1.67
C GLY A 80 3.52 -7.87 2.88
N ALA A 81 4.17 -7.60 4.01
CA ALA A 81 4.19 -8.52 5.16
C ALA A 81 2.89 -8.50 5.97
N LEU A 82 2.39 -7.29 6.24
CA LEU A 82 1.23 -7.07 7.11
C LEU A 82 -0.03 -7.73 6.54
N GLY A 83 -0.55 -8.71 7.27
CA GLY A 83 -1.73 -9.49 6.90
C GLY A 83 -1.48 -10.66 5.96
N ARG A 84 -0.25 -10.81 5.41
CA ARG A 84 0.13 -12.01 4.64
C ARG A 84 0.83 -13.03 5.52
N TRP A 85 1.93 -12.64 6.15
CA TRP A 85 2.74 -13.53 6.99
C TRP A 85 3.09 -12.96 8.36
N MET A 86 2.75 -11.69 8.61
CA MET A 86 2.94 -11.05 9.90
C MET A 86 1.75 -10.16 10.26
N GLY A 87 1.34 -10.13 11.53
CA GLY A 87 0.43 -9.14 12.10
C GLY A 87 1.15 -8.05 12.90
N PHE A 88 0.46 -6.95 13.23
CA PHE A 88 1.04 -5.88 14.07
C PHE A 88 1.58 -6.34 15.42
N LYS A 89 0.93 -7.34 16.04
CA LYS A 89 1.40 -7.91 17.30
C LYS A 89 2.76 -8.59 17.13
N GLU A 90 2.91 -9.36 16.06
CA GLU A 90 4.17 -10.03 15.73
C GLU A 90 5.24 -9.01 15.35
N LEU A 91 4.92 -8.01 14.52
CA LEU A 91 5.83 -6.92 14.17
C LEU A 91 6.33 -6.18 15.42
N ASN A 92 5.43 -5.88 16.37
CA ASN A 92 5.80 -5.22 17.62
C ASN A 92 6.68 -6.12 18.51
N ASN A 93 6.49 -7.44 18.48
CA ASN A 93 7.34 -8.37 19.22
C ASN A 93 8.70 -8.58 18.54
N GLU A 94 8.79 -8.42 17.22
CA GLU A 94 10.04 -8.54 16.47
C GLU A 94 10.90 -7.29 16.56
N LEU A 95 10.29 -6.10 16.63
CA LEU A 95 10.98 -4.81 16.70
C LEU A 95 11.38 -4.41 18.12
N PHE A 96 10.73 -4.98 19.14
CA PHE A 96 10.96 -4.60 20.53
C PHE A 96 11.18 -5.84 21.38
N LEU A 97 12.22 -5.81 22.19
CA LEU A 97 12.49 -6.88 23.13
C LEU A 97 11.39 -6.89 24.19
N SER A 98 10.62 -7.98 24.21
CA SER A 98 9.70 -8.26 25.30
C SER A 98 10.54 -8.86 26.42
N GLN A 99 11.13 -8.03 27.29
CA GLN A 99 11.61 -8.55 28.57
C GLN A 99 10.40 -9.14 29.29
N ARG A 100 10.29 -10.47 29.30
CA ARG A 100 9.54 -11.12 30.36
C ARG A 100 10.28 -10.70 31.63
N PRO A 101 9.61 -10.09 32.62
CA PRO A 101 10.25 -9.98 33.91
C PRO A 101 10.58 -11.42 34.29
N ASP A 102 11.87 -11.70 34.43
CA ASP A 102 12.31 -12.90 35.13
C ASP A 102 11.46 -12.97 36.40
N ALA A 103 10.90 -14.14 36.64
CA ALA A 103 10.23 -14.42 37.89
C ALA A 103 11.30 -14.34 38.99
N VAL A 104 11.62 -13.13 39.42
CA VAL A 104 12.34 -12.87 40.65
C VAL A 104 11.45 -13.47 41.74
N ASP A 105 11.98 -14.50 42.39
CA ASP A 105 11.38 -15.21 43.52
C ASP A 105 10.59 -14.26 44.43
N LEU A 106 9.25 -14.29 44.30
CA LEU A 106 8.37 -13.71 45.30
C LEU A 106 8.20 -14.76 46.41
N PRO A 107 8.54 -14.46 47.68
CA PRO A 107 8.25 -15.36 48.76
C PRO A 107 6.74 -15.51 48.90
N ARG A 108 6.29 -16.76 48.93
CA ARG A 108 4.91 -17.19 49.18
C ARG A 108 4.26 -16.31 50.26
N LYS A 109 3.24 -15.52 49.92
CA LYS A 109 2.30 -14.97 50.89
C LYS A 109 0.89 -15.51 50.63
N SER A 110 0.38 -16.12 51.69
CA SER A 110 -0.89 -16.79 51.85
C SER A 110 -2.12 -15.90 51.65
N LYS A 111 -3.25 -16.57 51.43
CA LYS A 111 -4.61 -16.07 51.17
C LYS A 111 -5.16 -15.05 52.20
N GLU A 112 -5.97 -14.14 51.64
CA GLU A 112 -7.18 -13.45 52.15
C GLU A 112 -7.08 -12.36 53.26
N PRO A 113 -8.06 -11.42 53.38
CA PRO A 113 -9.17 -11.07 52.48
C PRO A 113 -9.32 -9.55 52.17
N VAL A 114 -10.28 -9.26 51.29
CA VAL A 114 -10.79 -7.97 50.79
C VAL A 114 -11.03 -6.90 51.88
N PRO A 115 -10.67 -5.62 51.65
CA PRO A 115 -11.31 -4.49 52.32
C PRO A 115 -12.40 -3.89 51.42
N ALA A 116 -13.62 -3.88 51.95
CA ALA A 116 -14.74 -3.07 51.47
C ALA A 116 -14.58 -1.64 51.96
N SER A 117 -14.49 -0.66 51.06
CA SER A 117 -15.03 0.71 51.25
C SER A 117 -14.71 1.55 50.02
N TRP A 118 -15.74 2.10 49.36
CA TRP A 118 -15.65 3.20 48.40
C TRP A 118 -16.10 4.45 49.16
N GLU A 119 -15.18 5.40 49.36
CA GLU A 119 -15.26 6.80 49.87
C GLU A 119 -13.88 7.04 50.53
N GLU A 120 -13.05 8.06 50.27
CA GLU A 120 -13.32 9.47 49.98
C GLU A 120 -12.00 10.11 49.46
N GLU A 121 -12.10 10.73 48.28
CA GLU A 121 -11.53 12.01 47.82
C GLU A 121 -10.26 12.71 48.42
N TYR A 122 -9.51 13.28 47.47
CA TYR A 122 -8.64 14.48 47.48
C TYR A 122 -7.11 14.41 47.76
N GLU A 123 -6.42 14.89 46.71
CA GLU A 123 -5.19 15.70 46.69
C GLU A 123 -3.88 15.07 47.16
N GLU A 124 -3.09 14.60 46.18
CA GLU A 124 -1.67 14.97 46.11
C GLU A 124 -1.20 14.94 44.64
N GLU A 125 -0.98 16.14 44.10
CA GLU A 125 -0.17 16.36 42.91
C GLU A 125 1.25 15.88 43.17
N ALA A 126 1.54 14.63 42.82
CA ALA A 126 2.89 14.19 42.54
C ALA A 126 2.97 13.88 41.05
N SER A 127 3.56 14.83 40.31
CA SER A 127 4.01 14.68 38.93
C SER A 127 4.80 13.39 38.76
N SER A 128 4.13 12.31 38.38
CA SER A 128 4.78 11.09 37.96
C SER A 128 5.35 11.35 36.57
N ILE A 129 6.59 11.82 36.52
CA ILE A 129 7.48 11.66 35.37
C ILE A 129 7.30 10.21 34.91
N PRO A 130 6.89 9.94 33.66
CA PRO A 130 6.67 8.57 33.24
C PRO A 130 8.00 7.82 33.34
N LYS A 131 8.04 6.84 34.24
CA LYS A 131 9.15 5.93 34.44
C LYS A 131 9.48 5.28 33.09
N SER A 132 10.63 5.70 32.58
CA SER A 132 11.50 5.07 31.60
C SER A 132 10.89 4.37 30.38
N LEU A 133 11.23 4.92 29.22
CA LEU A 133 11.14 4.37 27.86
C LEU A 133 12.08 3.15 27.65
N GLU A 134 12.32 2.34 28.69
CA GLU A 134 13.31 1.25 28.73
C GLU A 134 12.86 -0.06 28.07
N HIS A 135 11.88 -0.03 27.17
CA HIS A 135 11.64 -1.15 26.26
C HIS A 135 12.34 -0.86 24.94
N GLY A 136 13.66 -1.04 24.95
CA GLY A 136 14.56 -0.77 23.83
C GLY A 136 14.08 -1.39 22.52
N CYS A 137 14.17 -0.62 21.45
CA CYS A 137 14.03 -1.17 20.11
C CYS A 137 15.17 -2.17 19.90
N ARG A 138 14.85 -3.37 19.40
CA ARG A 138 15.84 -4.41 19.05
C ARG A 138 16.90 -3.91 18.05
N PHE A 139 16.56 -2.87 17.29
CA PHE A 139 17.38 -2.30 16.23
C PHE A 139 17.67 -0.83 16.54
N GLU A 140 18.66 -0.55 17.39
CA GLU A 140 18.98 0.81 17.85
C GLU A 140 19.37 1.75 16.71
N ASN A 141 20.00 1.19 15.67
CA ASN A 141 20.41 1.91 14.46
C ASN A 141 19.35 1.92 13.35
N LEU A 142 18.12 1.47 13.63
CA LEU A 142 17.04 1.50 12.64
C LEU A 142 16.72 2.94 12.24
N ARG A 143 16.86 3.23 10.95
CA ARG A 143 16.55 4.54 10.35
C ARG A 143 15.57 4.44 9.20
N PHE A 144 15.46 3.28 8.57
CA PHE A 144 14.61 3.00 7.42
C PHE A 144 13.61 1.90 7.74
N LEU A 145 12.32 2.21 7.65
CA LEU A 145 11.25 1.24 7.83
C LEU A 145 10.28 1.32 6.63
N SER A 146 10.07 0.19 5.96
CA SER A 146 9.04 0.06 4.93
C SER A 146 7.92 -0.84 5.43
N LEU A 147 6.68 -0.37 5.34
CA LEU A 147 5.46 -1.11 5.63
C LEU A 147 4.51 -1.07 4.42
N ALA A 148 5.07 -0.96 3.20
CA ALA A 148 4.32 -0.84 1.96
C ALA A 148 3.39 -2.04 1.68
N HIS A 149 2.39 -1.86 0.81
CA HIS A 149 1.48 -2.92 0.34
C HIS A 149 0.84 -3.80 1.45
N PRO A 150 0.32 -3.24 2.55
CA PRO A 150 -0.35 -4.06 3.56
C PRO A 150 -1.60 -4.73 2.97
N HIS A 151 -1.97 -5.89 3.49
CA HIS A 151 -3.29 -6.44 3.20
C HIS A 151 -4.36 -5.49 3.77
N PRO A 152 -5.40 -5.09 3.00
CA PRO A 152 -6.35 -4.06 3.43
C PRO A 152 -7.03 -4.34 4.78
N SER A 153 -7.33 -5.60 5.09
CA SER A 153 -7.95 -5.99 6.37
C SER A 153 -7.00 -5.96 7.57
N ALA A 154 -5.67 -5.95 7.35
CA ALA A 154 -4.66 -5.92 8.40
C ALA A 154 -4.10 -4.51 8.65
N ALA A 155 -4.28 -3.59 7.69
CA ALA A 155 -3.89 -2.19 7.83
C ALA A 155 -4.70 -1.52 8.94
N ASN A 156 -4.00 -0.97 9.93
CA ASN A 156 -4.62 -0.35 11.10
C ASN A 156 -3.81 0.87 11.54
N TRP A 157 -4.36 2.06 11.31
CA TRP A 157 -3.72 3.32 11.62
C TRP A 157 -3.48 3.53 13.12
N LYS A 158 -4.36 3.03 13.99
CA LYS A 158 -4.17 3.10 15.44
C LYS A 158 -2.95 2.28 15.90
N SER A 159 -2.81 1.07 15.38
CA SER A 159 -1.64 0.21 15.65
C SER A 159 -0.37 0.78 15.05
N LEU A 160 -0.44 1.35 13.84
CA LEU A 160 0.68 2.02 13.19
C LEU A 160 1.19 3.20 14.03
N LEU A 161 0.30 4.11 14.46
CA LEU A 161 0.68 5.26 15.27
C LEU A 161 1.33 4.85 16.59
N LYS A 162 0.80 3.81 17.25
CA LYS A 162 1.38 3.26 18.49
C LYS A 162 2.77 2.64 18.26
N LEU A 163 2.98 2.01 17.10
CA LEU A 163 4.27 1.45 16.72
C LEU A 163 5.28 2.58 16.46
N LEU A 164 4.92 3.54 15.62
CA LEU A 164 5.80 4.63 15.19
C LEU A 164 6.13 5.60 16.33
N SER A 165 5.23 5.80 17.30
CA SER A 165 5.52 6.63 18.48
C SER A 165 6.69 6.09 19.32
N ARG A 166 7.05 4.81 19.16
CA ARG A 166 8.20 4.17 19.81
C ARG A 166 9.45 4.16 18.92
N LEU A 167 9.34 4.55 17.65
CA LEU A 167 10.41 4.57 16.65
C LEU A 167 10.69 6.01 16.21
N SER A 168 10.90 6.89 17.17
CA SER A 168 11.03 8.34 16.95
C SER A 168 12.28 8.75 16.16
N ILE A 169 13.27 7.86 16.02
CA ILE A 169 14.55 8.08 15.32
C ILE A 169 14.49 7.72 13.82
N LEU A 170 13.34 7.27 13.31
CA LEU A 170 13.18 6.95 11.90
C LEU A 170 13.39 8.20 11.04
N THR A 171 14.16 8.04 9.97
CA THR A 171 14.41 9.09 8.98
C THR A 171 13.72 8.78 7.64
N HIS A 172 13.46 7.50 7.36
CA HIS A 172 12.78 7.06 6.15
C HIS A 172 11.63 6.12 6.51
N LEU A 173 10.44 6.48 6.05
CA LEU A 173 9.22 5.67 6.22
C LEU A 173 8.54 5.47 4.87
N SER A 174 8.27 4.21 4.51
CA SER A 174 7.38 3.91 3.37
C SER A 174 6.04 3.38 3.84
N LEU A 175 4.97 4.10 3.47
CA LEU A 175 3.57 3.72 3.64
C LEU A 175 2.88 3.60 2.26
N ALA A 176 3.61 3.12 1.25
CA ALA A 176 3.05 2.99 -0.08
C ALA A 176 1.84 2.04 -0.10
N HIS A 177 0.78 2.44 -0.81
CA HIS A 177 -0.50 1.76 -0.96
C HIS A 177 -1.23 1.46 0.35
N TRP A 178 -1.07 2.33 1.34
CA TRP A 178 -1.89 2.26 2.55
C TRP A 178 -3.32 2.70 2.26
N PRO A 179 -4.33 2.06 2.89
CA PRO A 179 -5.72 2.47 2.74
C PRO A 179 -5.97 3.81 3.44
N VAL A 180 -7.11 4.42 3.13
CA VAL A 180 -7.53 5.72 3.68
C VAL A 180 -7.36 5.75 5.22
N PRO A 181 -6.72 6.80 5.78
CA PRO A 181 -6.60 6.97 7.21
C PRO A 181 -7.96 7.05 7.92
N THR A 182 -8.27 6.02 8.70
CA THR A 182 -9.47 5.96 9.55
C THR A 182 -9.19 5.16 10.83
N LEU A 183 -9.83 5.55 11.94
CA LEU A 183 -9.82 4.81 13.20
C LEU A 183 -10.91 3.72 13.24
N THR A 184 -11.85 3.74 12.29
CA THR A 184 -12.99 2.83 12.22
C THR A 184 -13.04 2.06 10.89
N PRO A 185 -11.99 1.30 10.52
CA PRO A 185 -11.91 0.64 9.20
C PRO A 185 -13.03 -0.38 8.95
N ASN A 186 -13.55 -1.02 10.00
CA ASN A 186 -14.63 -2.01 9.89
C ASN A 186 -16.05 -1.39 9.82
N ALA A 187 -16.17 -0.06 9.98
CA ALA A 187 -17.45 0.64 10.07
C ALA A 187 -17.65 1.68 8.95
N ILE A 188 -16.83 1.64 7.89
CA ILE A 188 -16.85 2.58 6.76
C ILE A 188 -18.26 2.68 6.12
N ASN A 189 -19.00 1.56 6.07
CA ASN A 189 -20.36 1.51 5.50
C ASN A 189 -21.48 1.56 6.55
N THR A 190 -21.13 1.66 7.84
CA THR A 190 -22.12 1.63 8.91
C THR A 190 -22.73 3.01 9.08
N ARG A 191 -24.07 3.07 9.12
CA ARG A 191 -24.81 4.30 9.40
C ARG A 191 -25.61 4.18 10.69
N VAL A 192 -25.60 5.24 11.50
CA VAL A 192 -26.37 5.39 12.73
C VAL A 192 -27.61 6.22 12.42
N ARG A 193 -28.78 5.76 12.87
CA ARG A 193 -30.02 6.53 12.79
C ARG A 193 -30.13 7.47 13.98
N HIS A 194 -30.63 8.68 13.76
CA HIS A 194 -30.93 9.58 14.86
C HIS A 194 -31.99 8.95 15.78
N PRO A 195 -31.78 8.93 17.12
CA PRO A 195 -32.71 8.28 18.05
C PRO A 195 -34.15 8.81 17.94
N THR A 196 -34.29 10.13 17.76
CA THR A 196 -35.58 10.83 17.74
C THR A 196 -36.14 11.02 16.32
N HIS A 197 -35.29 10.98 15.29
CA HIS A 197 -35.67 11.28 13.91
C HIS A 197 -35.22 10.14 12.99
N ARG A 198 -36.05 9.10 12.89
CA ARG A 198 -35.71 7.86 12.18
C ARG A 198 -35.39 8.02 10.69
N SER A 199 -35.77 9.15 10.08
CA SER A 199 -35.40 9.51 8.69
C SER A 199 -33.97 10.04 8.55
N LEU A 200 -33.35 10.52 9.63
CA LEU A 200 -31.96 11.01 9.61
C LEU A 200 -31.00 9.85 9.88
N THR A 201 -30.06 9.66 8.95
CA THR A 201 -28.97 8.69 9.06
C THR A 201 -27.64 9.39 8.89
N PHE A 202 -26.69 9.08 9.76
CA PHE A 202 -25.34 9.63 9.77
C PHE A 202 -24.33 8.49 9.63
N SER A 203 -23.18 8.74 9.03
CA SER A 203 -22.09 7.77 8.99
C SER A 203 -21.54 7.53 10.40
N TYR A 204 -21.20 6.28 10.72
CA TYR A 204 -20.72 5.90 12.05
C TYR A 204 -19.30 6.44 12.32
N GLY A 205 -18.46 6.45 11.29
CA GLY A 205 -17.09 6.97 11.33
C GLY A 205 -16.97 8.37 10.72
N GLY A 206 -15.81 9.00 10.92
CA GLY A 206 -15.48 10.29 10.29
C GLY A 206 -15.06 10.17 8.82
N THR A 207 -14.74 8.95 8.39
CA THR A 207 -14.38 8.57 7.03
C THR A 207 -15.30 7.44 6.57
N ASP A 208 -16.01 7.67 5.47
CA ASP A 208 -16.93 6.74 4.82
C ASP A 208 -16.67 6.65 3.30
N THR A 209 -17.49 5.90 2.58
CA THR A 209 -17.36 5.72 1.11
C THR A 209 -17.53 7.01 0.30
N TYR A 210 -18.16 8.04 0.85
CA TYR A 210 -18.47 9.27 0.14
C TYR A 210 -17.55 10.43 0.54
N SER A 211 -16.70 10.23 1.53
CA SER A 211 -15.81 11.26 2.08
C SER A 211 -14.94 11.93 1.03
N ALA A 212 -14.49 11.18 0.02
CA ALA A 212 -13.76 11.74 -1.12
C ALA A 212 -14.62 12.68 -1.98
N MET A 213 -15.88 12.30 -2.24
CA MET A 213 -16.83 13.08 -3.05
C MET A 213 -17.31 14.33 -2.29
N GLU A 214 -17.42 14.24 -0.98
CA GLU A 214 -17.86 15.33 -0.10
C GLU A 214 -16.70 16.22 0.38
N ASN A 215 -15.46 15.93 -0.04
CA ASN A 215 -14.25 16.62 0.43
C ASN A 215 -14.12 16.65 1.97
N ASN A 216 -14.64 15.61 2.64
CA ASN A 216 -14.59 15.45 4.08
C ASN A 216 -13.36 14.62 4.47
N TRP A 217 -12.23 15.31 4.64
CA TRP A 217 -10.97 14.68 5.04
C TRP A 217 -10.62 14.92 6.51
N ALA A 218 -11.57 15.35 7.34
CA ALA A 218 -11.29 15.80 8.70
C ALA A 218 -10.63 14.73 9.58
N GLU A 219 -11.17 13.51 9.57
CA GLU A 219 -10.59 12.38 10.31
C GLU A 219 -9.23 12.00 9.74
N ALA A 220 -9.13 11.84 8.41
CA ALA A 220 -7.90 11.43 7.75
C ALA A 220 -6.76 12.42 8.00
N ALA A 221 -7.03 13.72 7.82
CA ALA A 221 -6.11 14.81 8.11
C ALA A 221 -5.64 14.78 9.57
N GLY A 222 -6.56 14.57 10.52
CA GLY A 222 -6.25 14.47 11.95
C GLY A 222 -5.37 13.26 12.30
N ILE A 223 -5.57 12.12 11.64
CA ILE A 223 -4.70 10.93 11.79
C ILE A 223 -3.31 11.23 11.23
N LEU A 224 -3.21 11.85 10.06
CA LEU A 224 -1.94 12.23 9.45
C LEU A 224 -1.20 13.30 10.27
N ARG A 225 -1.93 14.18 10.96
CA ARG A 225 -1.34 15.10 11.95
C ARG A 225 -0.70 14.33 13.11
N LYS A 226 -1.38 13.33 13.68
CA LYS A 226 -0.79 12.45 14.71
C LYS A 226 0.41 11.67 14.20
N LEU A 227 0.34 11.20 12.95
CA LEU A 227 1.46 10.55 12.28
C LEU A 227 2.67 11.49 12.22
N SER A 228 2.44 12.76 11.88
CA SER A 228 3.52 13.74 11.78
C SER A 228 4.27 13.93 13.09
N HIS A 229 3.55 14.01 14.21
CA HIS A 229 4.13 14.07 15.55
C HIS A 229 4.90 12.81 15.93
N ALA A 230 4.36 11.62 15.62
CA ALA A 230 5.03 10.36 15.91
C ALA A 230 6.32 10.14 15.09
N THR A 231 6.49 10.88 13.98
CA THR A 231 7.55 10.66 12.99
C THR A 231 8.32 11.95 12.69
N TYR A 232 8.59 12.75 13.73
CA TYR A 232 9.16 14.09 13.59
C TYR A 232 10.60 14.13 13.04
N CYS A 233 11.35 13.02 13.12
CA CYS A 233 12.71 12.92 12.55
C CYS A 233 12.72 12.55 11.06
N LEU A 234 11.57 12.35 10.42
CA LEU A 234 11.53 11.92 9.03
C LEU A 234 12.16 12.95 8.11
N LYS A 235 12.98 12.43 7.20
CA LYS A 235 13.56 13.12 6.04
C LYS A 235 12.92 12.65 4.74
N TRP A 236 12.45 11.41 4.70
CA TRP A 236 11.91 10.77 3.52
C TRP A 236 10.60 10.06 3.83
N LEU A 237 9.57 10.32 3.03
CA LEU A 237 8.23 9.75 3.19
C LEU A 237 7.69 9.22 1.86
N ASP A 238 7.41 7.92 1.79
CA ASP A 238 6.72 7.29 0.65
C ASP A 238 5.22 7.20 0.92
N LEU A 239 4.42 7.83 0.06
CA LEU A 239 2.98 7.64 0.01
C LEU A 239 2.55 7.29 -1.42
N GLU A 240 3.40 6.63 -2.20
CA GLU A 240 3.03 6.12 -3.50
C GLU A 240 1.83 5.15 -3.40
N GLY A 241 0.89 5.21 -4.34
CA GLY A 241 -0.29 4.34 -4.33
C GLY A 241 -1.38 4.74 -3.34
N CYS A 242 -1.27 5.91 -2.72
CA CYS A 242 -2.22 6.42 -1.73
C CYS A 242 -3.23 7.43 -2.33
N GLY A 243 -3.43 7.39 -3.65
CA GLY A 243 -4.20 8.38 -4.43
C GLY A 243 -5.56 8.74 -3.85
N ASP A 244 -6.28 7.75 -3.31
CA ASP A 244 -7.61 7.90 -2.73
C ASP A 244 -7.67 8.91 -1.57
N TRP A 245 -6.56 9.21 -0.89
CA TRP A 245 -6.55 10.10 0.27
C TRP A 245 -5.45 11.16 0.26
N ILE A 246 -4.68 11.28 -0.83
CA ILE A 246 -3.68 12.36 -1.01
C ILE A 246 -4.24 13.76 -0.66
N PRO A 247 -5.48 14.14 -1.02
CA PRO A 247 -6.05 15.44 -0.63
C PRO A 247 -6.01 15.74 0.88
N ALA A 248 -6.04 14.71 1.73
CA ALA A 248 -5.99 14.89 3.19
C ALA A 248 -4.67 15.50 3.68
N LEU A 249 -3.60 15.44 2.89
CA LEU A 249 -2.27 15.99 3.23
C LEU A 249 -2.23 17.52 3.27
N SER A 250 -3.16 18.18 2.59
CA SER A 250 -3.26 19.64 2.52
C SER A 250 -4.67 20.15 2.88
N TRP A 251 -5.52 19.27 3.42
CA TRP A 251 -6.88 19.63 3.78
C TRP A 251 -6.93 20.66 4.92
N THR A 252 -7.79 21.65 4.73
CA THR A 252 -8.12 22.68 5.71
C THR A 252 -9.62 22.65 5.97
N GLY A 253 -10.00 22.48 7.24
CA GLY A 253 -11.41 22.55 7.64
C GLY A 253 -11.87 24.00 7.79
N TYR A 254 -13.14 24.25 7.51
CA TYR A 254 -13.79 25.54 7.73
C TYR A 254 -14.95 25.35 8.72
N GLY A 255 -14.96 26.16 9.77
CA GLY A 255 -16.04 26.20 10.74
C GLY A 255 -17.33 26.77 10.19
N PRO A 256 -18.45 26.64 10.92
CA PRO A 256 -19.72 27.27 10.56
C PRO A 256 -19.61 28.79 10.44
N ASP A 257 -18.71 29.41 11.20
CA ASP A 257 -18.44 30.86 11.18
C ASP A 257 -17.30 31.25 10.19
N GLY A 258 -16.83 30.30 9.37
CA GLY A 258 -15.74 30.52 8.41
C GLY A 258 -14.32 30.43 8.99
N GLU A 259 -14.18 30.08 10.27
CA GLU A 259 -12.86 29.88 10.90
C GLU A 259 -12.08 28.72 10.26
N VAL A 260 -10.79 28.93 10.00
CA VAL A 260 -9.94 27.91 9.37
C VAL A 260 -9.30 27.02 10.43
N TYR A 261 -9.63 25.73 10.42
CA TYR A 261 -9.00 24.71 11.27
C TYR A 261 -7.92 23.96 10.48
N ARG A 262 -6.67 24.13 10.89
CA ARG A 262 -5.53 23.35 10.38
C ARG A 262 -5.50 21.98 11.07
N THR A 263 -6.18 21.02 10.50
CA THR A 263 -6.29 19.64 10.97
C THR A 263 -5.31 18.68 10.28
N GLY A 264 -4.70 19.08 9.16
CA GLY A 264 -3.72 18.30 8.42
C GLY A 264 -2.34 18.18 9.07
N PRO A 265 -1.39 17.50 8.40
CA PRO A 265 -0.03 17.31 8.86
C PRO A 265 0.73 18.61 9.15
N GLU A 266 1.64 18.57 10.11
CA GLU A 266 2.45 19.74 10.49
C GLU A 266 3.71 19.86 9.63
N TRP A 267 3.54 20.31 8.39
CA TRP A 267 4.64 20.48 7.42
C TRP A 267 5.76 21.40 7.91
N ASN A 268 5.45 22.49 8.61
CA ASN A 268 6.45 23.39 9.20
C ASN A 268 6.77 23.09 10.68
N GLY A 269 6.10 22.10 11.28
CA GLY A 269 6.25 21.74 12.69
C GLY A 269 6.99 20.41 12.84
N ALA A 270 6.24 19.35 13.15
CA ALA A 270 6.80 18.02 13.33
C ALA A 270 7.50 17.49 12.06
N TRP A 271 6.96 17.74 10.88
CA TRP A 271 7.55 17.31 9.61
C TRP A 271 8.48 18.33 8.96
N ARG A 272 8.97 19.32 9.71
CA ARG A 272 9.82 20.40 9.16
C ARG A 272 11.10 19.90 8.48
N ASP A 273 11.59 18.71 8.83
CA ASP A 273 12.83 18.13 8.34
C ASP A 273 12.65 17.13 7.20
N ILE A 274 11.41 16.92 6.72
CA ILE A 274 11.17 16.14 5.49
C ILE A 274 11.81 16.87 4.30
N GLU A 275 12.68 16.17 3.58
CA GLU A 275 13.42 16.64 2.41
C GLU A 275 12.88 16.02 1.11
N TRP A 276 12.23 14.85 1.20
CA TRP A 276 11.75 14.12 0.02
C TRP A 276 10.43 13.39 0.29
N ILE A 277 9.50 13.48 -0.66
CA ILE A 277 8.19 12.83 -0.59
C ILE A 277 7.88 12.14 -1.92
N ARG A 278 7.47 10.86 -1.89
CA ARG A 278 6.85 10.20 -3.04
C ARG A 278 5.34 10.36 -2.99
N LEU A 279 4.76 10.96 -4.01
CA LEU A 279 3.31 11.06 -4.23
C LEU A 279 2.99 10.63 -5.65
N GLY A 280 2.77 9.34 -5.89
CA GLY A 280 2.44 8.83 -7.22
C GLY A 280 1.28 7.84 -7.18
N PRO A 281 0.67 7.51 -8.33
CA PRO A 281 -0.35 6.47 -8.41
C PRO A 281 0.17 5.09 -8.03
N GLY A 282 1.48 4.83 -8.14
CA GLY A 282 2.10 3.53 -7.81
C GLY A 282 1.85 2.42 -8.83
N TRP A 283 1.27 2.78 -9.96
CA TRP A 283 1.04 1.92 -11.12
C TRP A 283 0.98 2.81 -12.36
N LEU A 284 1.25 2.22 -13.53
CA LEU A 284 1.07 2.86 -14.81
C LEU A 284 -0.12 2.20 -15.53
N PRO A 285 -1.02 2.98 -16.15
CA PRO A 285 -2.00 2.44 -17.07
C PRO A 285 -1.31 1.61 -18.14
N HIS A 286 -2.00 0.59 -18.65
CA HIS A 286 -1.45 -0.22 -19.71
C HIS A 286 -1.30 0.63 -20.99
N VAL A 287 -0.08 1.13 -21.20
CA VAL A 287 0.44 1.64 -22.47
C VAL A 287 1.09 0.45 -23.16
N ASP A 288 0.88 0.24 -24.45
CA ASP A 288 1.41 -0.94 -25.14
C ASP A 288 2.93 -1.09 -24.86
N ASP A 289 3.36 -2.25 -24.36
CA ASP A 289 4.72 -2.47 -23.82
C ASP A 289 5.83 -2.17 -24.85
N ALA A 290 5.50 -2.21 -26.15
CA ALA A 290 6.39 -1.84 -27.25
C ALA A 290 6.75 -0.34 -27.28
N GLU A 291 5.85 0.54 -26.82
CA GLU A 291 6.08 1.99 -26.72
C GLU A 291 6.92 2.32 -25.47
N ILE A 292 6.66 1.64 -24.34
CA ILE A 292 7.42 1.83 -23.09
C ILE A 292 8.91 1.46 -23.29
N LEU A 293 9.19 0.38 -24.03
CA LEU A 293 10.56 -0.09 -24.32
C LEU A 293 11.18 0.54 -25.58
N GLY A 294 10.46 1.40 -26.32
CA GLY A 294 10.95 2.03 -27.54
C GLY A 294 11.26 1.03 -28.68
N MET A 295 10.56 -0.10 -28.74
CA MET A 295 10.69 -1.06 -29.85
C MET A 295 9.64 -0.76 -30.92
N HIS A 296 9.83 0.33 -31.67
CA HIS A 296 9.21 0.45 -32.98
C HIS A 296 10.09 -0.28 -34.00
N THR A 297 9.74 -1.51 -34.35
CA THR A 297 10.08 -2.03 -35.69
C THR A 297 9.20 -1.29 -36.71
N ARG A 298 9.64 -0.10 -37.09
CA ARG A 298 9.24 0.50 -38.35
C ARG A 298 10.10 -0.12 -39.43
N ASP A 299 9.53 -1.08 -40.15
CA ASP A 299 9.61 -1.13 -41.60
C ASP A 299 8.48 -1.96 -42.18
N ALA A 300 7.69 -1.31 -43.02
CA ALA A 300 6.70 -1.91 -43.89
C ALA A 300 7.42 -2.49 -45.12
N GLY A 301 7.00 -3.67 -45.58
CA GLY A 301 7.49 -4.22 -46.84
C GLY A 301 6.94 -5.61 -47.15
N ALA A 302 5.92 -5.62 -48.01
CA ALA A 302 5.30 -6.76 -48.68
C ALA A 302 6.13 -8.06 -48.84
N GLY A 303 5.48 -9.21 -48.60
CA GLY A 303 5.91 -10.51 -49.15
C GLY A 303 5.47 -11.72 -48.34
N ARG A 304 4.32 -12.32 -48.66
CA ARG A 304 3.99 -13.72 -48.33
C ARG A 304 4.70 -14.66 -49.36
N PRO A 305 4.83 -15.97 -49.11
CA PRO A 305 6.10 -16.66 -48.84
C PRO A 305 6.46 -17.66 -49.96
N PRO A 306 7.53 -18.48 -49.78
CA PRO A 306 7.44 -19.86 -50.24
C PRO A 306 7.63 -20.85 -49.08
N ALA A 307 6.76 -21.86 -49.09
CA ALA A 307 6.80 -23.03 -48.23
C ALA A 307 7.97 -23.95 -48.59
N SER A 308 8.48 -24.71 -47.60
CA SER A 308 8.65 -26.19 -47.57
C SER A 308 9.57 -26.58 -46.37
N PRO A 309 9.75 -27.86 -46.01
CA PRO A 309 8.93 -28.51 -44.98
C PRO A 309 9.75 -29.12 -43.82
N GLY A 310 9.08 -29.37 -42.70
CA GLY A 310 9.44 -30.47 -41.81
C GLY A 310 10.43 -30.17 -40.69
N THR A 311 9.92 -29.74 -39.53
CA THR A 311 10.34 -30.32 -38.24
C THR A 311 9.25 -30.03 -37.19
N ARG A 312 8.69 -31.08 -36.58
CA ARG A 312 7.79 -30.98 -35.42
C ARG A 312 8.61 -30.54 -34.18
N PRO A 313 8.14 -29.57 -33.39
CA PRO A 313 8.49 -29.52 -31.97
C PRO A 313 7.32 -29.96 -31.09
N GLN A 314 7.68 -30.68 -30.04
CA GLN A 314 6.80 -31.20 -28.99
C GLN A 314 6.04 -30.08 -28.26
N GLN A 315 4.80 -30.40 -27.89
CA GLN A 315 3.91 -29.61 -27.04
C GLN A 315 4.57 -29.30 -25.68
N GLN A 316 4.82 -28.03 -25.41
CA GLN A 316 4.90 -27.52 -24.05
C GLN A 316 3.52 -27.00 -23.66
N GLN A 317 2.90 -27.67 -22.68
CA GLN A 317 1.63 -27.28 -22.08
C GLN A 317 1.82 -25.96 -21.32
N ALA A 318 1.28 -24.88 -21.87
CA ALA A 318 1.11 -23.63 -21.14
C ALA A 318 -0.03 -23.78 -20.12
N TYR A 319 0.26 -23.43 -18.86
CA TYR A 319 -0.68 -23.30 -17.76
C TYR A 319 -1.87 -22.41 -18.16
N GLN A 320 -3.10 -22.94 -18.06
CA GLN A 320 -4.32 -22.14 -18.11
C GLN A 320 -4.73 -21.73 -16.69
N PRO A 321 -4.95 -20.43 -16.40
CA PRO A 321 -5.58 -20.02 -15.14
C PRO A 321 -7.07 -20.42 -15.15
N PRO A 322 -7.71 -20.62 -13.98
CA PRO A 322 -9.08 -21.08 -13.91
C PRO A 322 -10.02 -20.06 -14.55
N ALA A 323 -10.82 -20.53 -15.51
CA ALA A 323 -11.84 -19.73 -16.18
C ALA A 323 -12.79 -19.12 -15.15
N PHE A 324 -12.83 -17.79 -15.07
CA PHE A 324 -13.95 -17.09 -14.45
C PHE A 324 -15.20 -17.48 -15.22
N ARG A 325 -16.11 -18.21 -14.56
CA ARG A 325 -17.40 -18.59 -15.12
C ARG A 325 -18.12 -17.31 -15.56
N SER A 326 -18.20 -17.11 -16.86
CA SER A 326 -18.96 -16.03 -17.45
C SER A 326 -20.41 -16.12 -16.97
N LEU A 327 -21.00 -15.01 -16.52
CA LEU A 327 -22.40 -14.93 -16.08
C LEU A 327 -23.41 -15.32 -17.19
N ALA A 328 -22.93 -15.55 -18.42
CA ALA A 328 -23.66 -16.09 -19.55
C ALA A 328 -24.19 -17.53 -19.34
N SER A 329 -23.73 -18.27 -18.33
CA SER A 329 -24.27 -19.60 -17.99
C SER A 329 -25.33 -19.59 -16.88
N SER A 330 -25.96 -18.44 -16.62
CA SER A 330 -27.08 -18.31 -15.67
C SER A 330 -28.36 -18.91 -16.25
N ILE A 331 -29.14 -19.61 -15.41
CA ILE A 331 -30.46 -20.17 -15.77
C ILE A 331 -31.50 -19.08 -16.15
N HIS A 332 -31.17 -17.82 -15.86
CA HIS A 332 -31.99 -16.63 -16.17
C HIS A 332 -31.51 -15.85 -17.40
N ALA A 333 -30.51 -16.36 -18.14
CA ALA A 333 -30.09 -15.74 -19.39
C ALA A 333 -31.13 -15.99 -20.50
N PRO A 334 -31.48 -14.97 -21.32
CA PRO A 334 -32.41 -15.14 -22.42
C PRO A 334 -31.85 -16.12 -23.47
N PRO A 335 -32.69 -16.97 -24.09
CA PRO A 335 -32.22 -18.00 -25.02
C PRO A 335 -31.65 -17.35 -26.30
N THR A 336 -30.40 -17.65 -26.61
CA THR A 336 -29.77 -17.29 -27.89
C THR A 336 -30.37 -18.13 -29.03
N PRO A 337 -30.83 -17.52 -30.14
CA PRO A 337 -31.37 -18.27 -31.27
C PRO A 337 -30.24 -19.01 -32.02
N PRO A 338 -30.46 -20.25 -32.47
CA PRO A 338 -29.44 -21.04 -33.17
C PRO A 338 -29.23 -20.54 -34.60
N SER A 339 -28.03 -20.04 -34.88
CA SER A 339 -27.53 -19.70 -36.21
C SER A 339 -26.93 -20.92 -36.90
N SER A 340 -27.74 -21.69 -37.63
CA SER A 340 -27.27 -22.54 -38.75
C SER A 340 -28.41 -23.26 -39.46
N LEU A 341 -28.96 -22.67 -40.53
CA LEU A 341 -29.57 -23.40 -41.66
C LEU A 341 -29.40 -22.61 -42.96
N SER A 342 -28.16 -22.51 -43.44
CA SER A 342 -27.86 -22.15 -44.83
C SER A 342 -27.77 -23.43 -45.68
N ARG A 343 -28.92 -23.93 -46.14
CA ARG A 343 -29.02 -24.76 -47.34
C ARG A 343 -30.48 -24.85 -47.81
N ILE A 344 -30.92 -23.95 -48.70
CA ILE A 344 -31.92 -24.28 -49.73
C ILE A 344 -31.63 -23.44 -50.97
N ARG A 345 -31.70 -24.16 -52.08
CA ARG A 345 -31.58 -23.81 -53.49
C ARG A 345 -32.58 -22.71 -53.89
N GLY A 346 -32.05 -21.65 -54.49
CA GLY A 346 -32.69 -20.81 -55.53
C GLY A 346 -33.96 -20.06 -55.13
N ILE A 347 -33.83 -18.75 -54.93
CA ILE A 347 -34.71 -17.70 -55.49
C ILE A 347 -33.93 -16.39 -55.34
N GLU A 348 -33.70 -15.73 -56.47
CA GLU A 348 -33.18 -14.37 -56.57
C GLU A 348 -34.30 -13.40 -56.18
N THR A 349 -34.05 -12.55 -55.20
CA THR A 349 -34.63 -11.22 -55.14
C THR A 349 -33.55 -10.25 -54.69
N ASP A 350 -33.15 -9.45 -55.67
CA ASP A 350 -32.40 -8.22 -55.60
C ASP A 350 -33.10 -7.24 -54.65
N ASP A 351 -32.46 -6.88 -53.54
CA ASP A 351 -32.75 -5.67 -52.78
C ASP A 351 -31.44 -5.24 -52.12
N GLY A 352 -30.86 -4.16 -52.66
CA GLY A 352 -29.74 -3.48 -52.07
C GLY A 352 -30.12 -2.89 -50.73
N ASP A 353 -29.51 -3.37 -49.66
CA ASP A 353 -29.33 -2.59 -48.45
C ASP A 353 -27.92 -2.78 -47.90
N SER A 354 -27.27 -1.64 -47.71
CA SER A 354 -25.92 -1.45 -47.27
C SER A 354 -25.83 -1.70 -45.77
N GLY A 355 -25.98 -2.96 -45.35
CA GLY A 355 -25.77 -3.39 -43.98
C GLY A 355 -24.29 -3.59 -43.69
N SER A 356 -23.58 -2.51 -43.35
CA SER A 356 -22.26 -2.62 -42.73
C SER A 356 -22.38 -3.54 -41.52
N ASP A 357 -21.73 -4.70 -41.60
CA ASP A 357 -21.55 -5.65 -40.50
C ASP A 357 -20.64 -5.01 -39.46
N THR A 358 -21.16 -4.01 -38.73
CA THR A 358 -20.56 -3.50 -37.51
C THR A 358 -20.77 -4.57 -36.44
N SER A 359 -19.95 -5.61 -36.50
CA SER A 359 -19.75 -6.58 -35.43
C SER A 359 -19.20 -5.81 -34.22
N TRP A 360 -20.12 -5.29 -33.42
CA TRP A 360 -19.82 -4.67 -32.14
C TRP A 360 -19.28 -5.75 -31.20
N ASP A 361 -17.96 -5.86 -31.09
CA ASP A 361 -17.34 -6.73 -30.11
C ASP A 361 -17.43 -6.07 -28.73
N VAL A 362 -18.46 -6.48 -27.97
CA VAL A 362 -18.74 -6.03 -26.61
C VAL A 362 -17.52 -6.21 -25.69
N GLU A 363 -16.69 -7.23 -25.91
CA GLU A 363 -15.53 -7.46 -25.05
C GLU A 363 -14.39 -6.49 -25.37
N VAL A 364 -14.18 -6.17 -26.64
CA VAL A 364 -13.24 -5.11 -27.05
C VAL A 364 -13.65 -3.76 -26.47
N GLU A 365 -14.94 -3.43 -26.51
CA GLU A 365 -15.45 -2.18 -25.92
C GLU A 365 -15.33 -2.15 -24.39
N ARG A 366 -15.55 -3.28 -23.69
CA ARG A 366 -15.31 -3.38 -22.24
C ARG A 366 -13.84 -3.15 -21.88
N VAL A 367 -12.92 -3.71 -22.68
CA VAL A 367 -11.48 -3.51 -22.47
C VAL A 367 -11.11 -2.06 -22.71
N LYS A 368 -11.57 -1.45 -23.81
CA LYS A 368 -11.37 -0.01 -24.09
C LYS A 368 -11.92 0.86 -22.96
N TYR A 369 -13.14 0.61 -22.51
CA TYR A 369 -13.76 1.34 -21.41
C TYR A 369 -12.97 1.22 -20.11
N ARG A 370 -12.51 0.00 -19.75
CA ARG A 370 -11.68 -0.23 -18.57
C ARG A 370 -10.38 0.56 -18.64
N ARG A 371 -9.67 0.48 -19.77
CA ARG A 371 -8.42 1.22 -20.00
C ARG A 371 -8.63 2.74 -19.94
N ALA A 372 -9.71 3.24 -20.55
CA ALA A 372 -10.07 4.65 -20.49
C ALA A 372 -10.34 5.11 -19.05
N LYS A 373 -11.05 4.30 -18.25
CA LYS A 373 -11.32 4.57 -16.83
C LYS A 373 -10.07 4.50 -15.96
N GLU A 374 -9.15 3.57 -16.24
CA GLU A 374 -7.85 3.51 -15.58
C GLU A 374 -7.03 4.78 -15.88
N LEU A 375 -6.94 5.18 -17.14
CA LEU A 375 -6.23 6.40 -17.53
C LEU A 375 -6.84 7.65 -16.89
N GLU A 376 -8.17 7.74 -16.82
CA GLU A 376 -8.88 8.83 -16.13
C GLU A 376 -8.49 8.90 -14.64
N ARG A 377 -8.53 7.77 -13.93
CA ARG A 377 -8.13 7.68 -12.51
C ARG A 377 -6.66 8.03 -12.29
N TYR A 378 -5.80 7.58 -13.20
CA TYR A 378 -4.37 7.91 -13.17
C TYR A 378 -4.16 9.42 -13.28
N ARG A 379 -4.78 10.06 -14.28
CA ARG A 379 -4.70 11.52 -14.47
C ARG A 379 -5.25 12.30 -13.29
N GLU A 380 -6.40 11.88 -12.75
CA GLU A 380 -6.99 12.49 -11.55
C GLU A 380 -6.05 12.42 -10.34
N THR A 381 -5.43 11.26 -10.11
CA THR A 381 -4.46 11.07 -9.04
C THR A 381 -3.24 11.97 -9.25
N MET A 382 -2.73 12.06 -10.47
CA MET A 382 -1.57 12.91 -10.81
C MET A 382 -1.86 14.40 -10.60
N ARG A 383 -3.02 14.91 -11.04
CA ARG A 383 -3.45 16.29 -10.78
C ARG A 383 -3.57 16.58 -9.30
N THR A 384 -4.15 15.65 -8.56
CA THR A 384 -4.32 15.76 -7.11
C THR A 384 -2.96 15.80 -6.40
N ALA A 385 -2.05 14.89 -6.75
CA ALA A 385 -0.69 14.87 -6.21
C ALA A 385 0.08 16.17 -6.52
N ARG A 386 -0.04 16.69 -7.75
CA ARG A 386 0.55 17.97 -8.15
C ARG A 386 -0.03 19.15 -7.36
N THR A 387 -1.34 19.15 -7.13
CA THR A 387 -2.01 20.19 -6.33
C THR A 387 -1.51 20.18 -4.89
N VAL A 388 -1.41 19.00 -4.27
CA VAL A 388 -0.85 18.85 -2.91
C VAL A 388 0.61 19.27 -2.87
N GLN A 389 1.43 18.89 -3.85
CA GLN A 389 2.82 19.33 -3.97
C GLN A 389 2.91 20.86 -3.93
N GLN A 390 2.14 21.55 -4.79
CA GLN A 390 2.15 23.02 -4.85
C GLN A 390 1.72 23.65 -3.52
N GLN A 391 0.66 23.13 -2.90
CA GLN A 391 0.17 23.62 -1.61
C GLN A 391 1.18 23.42 -0.49
N VAL A 392 1.82 22.25 -0.40
CA VAL A 392 2.85 21.98 0.61
C VAL A 392 4.07 22.87 0.38
N GLN A 393 4.54 23.03 -0.86
CA GLN A 393 5.66 23.92 -1.17
C GLN A 393 5.33 25.40 -0.86
N GLN A 394 4.11 25.84 -1.12
CA GLN A 394 3.64 27.18 -0.74
C GLN A 394 3.64 27.35 0.78
N LEU A 395 3.08 26.38 1.54
CA LEU A 395 3.10 26.39 3.00
C LEU A 395 4.54 26.43 3.56
N ARG A 396 5.47 25.68 2.95
CA ARG A 396 6.89 25.71 3.31
C ARG A 396 7.49 27.09 3.09
N ARG A 397 7.21 27.72 1.94
CA ARG A 397 7.69 29.06 1.61
C ARG A 397 7.18 30.10 2.59
N GLU A 398 5.89 30.11 2.89
CA GLU A 398 5.26 31.03 3.85
C GLU A 398 5.81 30.85 5.27
N GLY A 399 6.07 29.60 5.67
CA GLY A 399 6.66 29.28 6.97
C GLY A 399 8.18 29.44 7.05
N LYS A 400 8.85 29.91 5.98
CA LYS A 400 10.32 29.94 5.86
C LYS A 400 10.98 28.59 6.17
N GLY A 401 10.30 27.51 5.85
CA GLY A 401 10.75 26.13 6.05
C GLY A 401 11.78 25.70 5.01
N LYS A 402 12.38 24.53 5.24
CA LYS A 402 13.28 23.88 4.28
C LYS A 402 12.53 23.49 3.00
N TRP A 403 13.25 23.51 1.88
CA TRP A 403 12.72 23.04 0.60
C TRP A 403 12.46 21.53 0.64
N VAL A 404 11.40 21.09 -0.04
CA VAL A 404 10.98 19.69 -0.09
C VAL A 404 10.88 19.25 -1.55
N ASN A 405 11.54 18.13 -1.86
CA ASN A 405 11.49 17.48 -3.16
C ASN A 405 10.30 16.52 -3.23
N PHE A 406 9.62 16.51 -4.36
CA PHE A 406 8.52 15.59 -4.62
C PHE A 406 8.88 14.71 -5.82
N SER A 407 8.62 13.42 -5.71
CA SER A 407 8.59 12.51 -6.86
C SER A 407 7.18 12.01 -7.06
N LEU A 408 6.71 12.12 -8.30
CA LEU A 408 5.38 11.67 -8.72
C LEU A 408 5.41 10.30 -9.42
N GLY A 409 6.59 9.67 -9.50
CA GLY A 409 6.77 8.34 -10.08
C GLY A 409 6.81 8.33 -11.61
N ILE A 410 7.14 9.48 -12.21
CA ILE A 410 7.15 9.70 -13.66
C ILE A 410 8.49 10.26 -14.15
N GLU A 411 9.45 10.49 -13.25
CA GLU A 411 10.73 11.15 -13.55
C GLU A 411 11.61 10.31 -14.49
N GLU A 412 11.41 9.01 -14.54
CA GLU A 412 12.16 8.07 -15.38
C GLU A 412 11.48 7.78 -16.72
N LEU A 413 10.30 8.36 -16.98
CA LEU A 413 9.54 8.12 -18.21
C LEU A 413 10.02 9.04 -19.34
N LYS A 414 10.00 8.52 -20.57
CA LYS A 414 10.25 9.33 -21.78
C LYS A 414 9.13 10.33 -21.99
N GLU A 415 9.47 11.49 -22.55
CA GLU A 415 8.51 12.58 -22.84
C GLU A 415 7.33 12.11 -23.71
N GLU A 416 7.57 11.22 -24.67
CA GLU A 416 6.51 10.64 -25.51
C GLU A 416 5.46 9.89 -24.67
N VAL A 417 5.91 9.03 -23.76
CA VAL A 417 5.05 8.25 -22.86
C VAL A 417 4.32 9.19 -21.89
N LEU A 418 4.98 10.25 -21.42
CA LEU A 418 4.34 11.26 -20.56
C LEU A 418 3.22 12.00 -21.29
N ARG A 419 3.44 12.37 -22.56
CA ARG A 419 2.43 13.01 -23.40
C ARG A 419 1.23 12.09 -23.62
N ASP A 420 1.43 10.80 -23.81
CA ASP A 420 0.34 9.84 -24.00
C ASP A 420 -0.45 9.65 -22.68
N LEU A 421 0.25 9.54 -21.55
CA LEU A 421 -0.36 9.36 -20.24
C LEU A 421 -1.09 10.59 -19.73
N LEU A 422 -0.53 11.79 -19.88
CA LEU A 422 -1.04 13.02 -19.27
C LEU A 422 -1.72 13.96 -20.26
N GLY A 423 -1.61 13.70 -21.57
CA GLY A 423 -2.14 14.59 -22.60
C GLY A 423 -1.44 15.95 -22.58
N ASP A 424 -2.18 17.03 -22.86
CA ASP A 424 -1.64 18.39 -22.91
C ASP A 424 -1.05 18.87 -21.56
N GLU A 425 -1.43 18.23 -20.45
CA GLU A 425 -0.96 18.58 -19.11
C GLU A 425 0.47 18.11 -18.82
N HIS A 426 1.07 17.24 -19.64
CA HIS A 426 2.41 16.67 -19.41
C HIS A 426 3.50 17.74 -19.20
N MET A 427 3.41 18.88 -19.88
CA MET A 427 4.35 20.00 -19.74
C MET A 427 4.41 20.54 -18.30
N GLY A 428 3.30 20.46 -17.56
CA GLY A 428 3.24 20.89 -16.17
C GLY A 428 3.94 19.96 -15.18
N PHE A 429 4.40 18.80 -15.65
CA PHE A 429 5.07 17.75 -14.87
C PHE A 429 6.55 17.56 -15.23
N LEU A 430 7.03 18.22 -16.29
CA LEU A 430 8.45 18.26 -16.62
C LEU A 430 9.20 19.16 -15.61
N PRO A 431 10.47 18.82 -15.29
CA PRO A 431 11.28 19.53 -14.30
C PRO A 431 11.65 20.97 -14.68
#